data_AF-A0A1V5GKW8-F1
#
_entry.id   AF-A0A1V5GKW8-F1
#
_cell.length_a   1.000
_cell.length_b   1.000
_cell.length_c   1.000
_cell.angle_alpha   90.00
_cell.angle_beta   90.00
_cell.angle_gamma   90.00
#
_symmetry.space_group_name_H-M   'P 1'
#
loop_
_entity.id
_entity.type
_entity.pdbx_description
1 polymer ?
#
loop_
_entity_poly.entity_id
_entity_poly.type
_entity_poly.pdbx_seq_one_letter_code
_entity_poly.pdbx_strand_id
1 'polypeptide(L)'
;MRAVEKFDWHRGFKFSTYATWWIRQAITRAIADQAKTIRIPVHMVETINKVYKATRALTQRLGCEPSIEQIAAEVDISVEKVEEIYRISQDTTSLSTPVGDDEDSFLGDFIEDTTQLSPYEETSRELLRESIEEVLGSLDEREMKVLSLRFGLMGETPKTLEEVGKIFNVTRERIRQIEAKALRKLRHPSRRKKLQDYLE
;
A
#
# COMPACT_ATOMS: atom_id res chain seq x y z
N MET A 1 -7.72 -38.13 0.92
CA MET A 1 -7.42 -39.20 1.89
C MET A 1 -8.31 -39.18 3.13
N ARG A 2 -8.66 -38.01 3.71
CA ARG A 2 -9.49 -37.89 4.95
C ARG A 2 -10.77 -38.74 5.01
N ALA A 3 -11.48 -38.90 3.89
CA ALA A 3 -12.70 -39.72 3.84
C ALA A 3 -12.44 -41.20 4.14
N VAL A 4 -11.30 -41.74 3.70
CA VAL A 4 -10.92 -43.15 3.91
C VAL A 4 -10.43 -43.35 5.35
N GLU A 5 -9.64 -42.40 5.86
CA GLU A 5 -9.08 -42.44 7.22
C GLU A 5 -10.13 -42.40 8.33
N LYS A 6 -11.23 -41.66 8.12
CA LYS A 6 -12.26 -41.42 9.14
C LYS A 6 -13.54 -42.25 8.95
N PHE A 7 -13.58 -43.15 7.96
CA PHE A 7 -14.75 -43.96 7.70
C PHE A 7 -14.86 -45.13 8.70
N ASP A 8 -16.05 -45.31 9.27
CA ASP A 8 -16.37 -46.42 10.17
C ASP A 8 -17.54 -47.22 9.59
N TRP A 9 -17.25 -48.45 9.16
CA TRP A 9 -18.23 -49.33 8.52
C TRP A 9 -19.28 -49.87 9.49
N HIS A 10 -19.03 -49.86 10.81
CA HIS A 10 -20.00 -50.35 11.81
C HIS A 10 -21.25 -49.46 11.92
N ARG A 11 -21.16 -48.22 11.44
CA ARG A 11 -22.28 -47.26 11.44
C ARG A 11 -23.32 -47.52 10.35
N GLY A 12 -23.10 -48.51 9.46
CA GLY A 12 -24.09 -48.94 8.48
C GLY A 12 -24.33 -48.00 7.29
N PHE A 13 -23.56 -46.92 7.15
CA PHE A 13 -23.64 -46.01 6.01
C PHE A 13 -22.77 -46.46 4.83
N LYS A 14 -23.25 -46.24 3.60
CA LYS A 14 -22.45 -46.48 2.39
C LYS A 14 -21.26 -45.52 2.34
N PHE A 15 -20.08 -46.04 2.02
CA PHE A 15 -18.87 -45.23 1.89
C PHE A 15 -19.03 -44.10 0.87
N SER A 16 -19.70 -44.34 -0.25
CA SER A 16 -19.95 -43.32 -1.28
C SER A 16 -20.64 -42.08 -0.70
N THR A 17 -21.71 -42.26 0.09
CA THR A 17 -22.45 -41.17 0.73
C THR A 17 -21.55 -40.35 1.67
N TYR A 18 -20.70 -41.03 2.46
CA TYR A 18 -19.77 -40.37 3.37
C TYR A 18 -18.64 -39.63 2.63
N ALA A 19 -18.04 -40.29 1.63
CA ALA A 19 -16.93 -39.76 0.86
C ALA A 19 -17.33 -38.54 0.04
N THR A 20 -18.54 -38.51 -0.53
CA THR A 20 -19.04 -37.36 -1.29
C THR A 20 -19.03 -36.07 -0.47
N TRP A 21 -19.37 -36.12 0.83
CA TRP A 21 -19.33 -34.94 1.70
C TRP A 21 -17.90 -34.40 1.86
N TRP A 22 -16.93 -35.28 2.14
CA TRP A 22 -15.53 -34.90 2.28
C TRP A 22 -14.90 -34.40 0.99
N ILE A 23 -15.25 -35.01 -0.15
CA ILE A 23 -14.78 -34.57 -1.48
C ILE A 23 -15.33 -33.19 -1.78
N ARG A 24 -16.64 -32.97 -1.60
CA ARG A 24 -17.27 -31.66 -1.81
C ARG A 24 -16.64 -30.59 -0.91
N GLN A 25 -16.48 -30.87 0.38
CA GLN A 25 -15.88 -29.94 1.34
C GLN A 25 -14.45 -29.56 0.94
N ALA A 26 -13.63 -30.54 0.53
CA ALA A 26 -12.26 -30.29 0.12
C ALA A 26 -12.19 -29.43 -1.14
N ILE A 27 -13.02 -29.71 -2.15
CA ILE A 27 -13.08 -28.93 -3.40
C ILE A 27 -13.57 -27.51 -3.12
N THR A 28 -14.69 -27.35 -2.41
CA THR A 28 -15.24 -26.02 -2.08
C THR A 28 -14.23 -25.17 -1.31
N ARG A 29 -13.50 -25.77 -0.37
CA ARG A 29 -12.44 -25.07 0.38
C ARG A 29 -11.25 -24.71 -0.51
N ALA A 30 -10.78 -25.62 -1.36
CA ALA A 30 -9.68 -25.35 -2.27
C ALA A 30 -10.01 -24.20 -3.24
N ILE A 31 -11.24 -24.18 -3.77
CA ILE A 31 -11.73 -23.08 -4.61
C ILE A 31 -11.72 -21.77 -3.83
N ALA A 32 -12.28 -21.75 -2.61
CA ALA A 32 -12.32 -20.53 -1.80
C ALA A 32 -10.91 -20.01 -1.43
N ASP A 33 -9.96 -20.90 -1.17
CA ASP A 33 -8.61 -20.54 -0.73
C ASP A 33 -7.67 -20.16 -1.90
N GLN A 34 -7.88 -20.69 -3.12
CA GLN A 34 -6.91 -20.59 -4.22
C GLN A 34 -7.45 -20.02 -5.53
N ALA A 35 -8.76 -19.85 -5.71
CA ALA A 35 -9.30 -19.45 -7.02
C ALA A 35 -9.10 -17.98 -7.39
N LYS A 36 -8.86 -17.10 -6.40
CA LYS A 36 -8.68 -15.66 -6.62
C LYS A 36 -7.19 -15.30 -6.59
N THR A 37 -6.78 -14.39 -7.47
CA THR A 37 -5.43 -13.81 -7.50
C THR A 37 -5.06 -13.19 -6.15
N ILE A 38 -6.00 -12.43 -5.56
CA ILE A 38 -5.89 -11.90 -4.21
C ILE A 38 -6.68 -12.81 -3.28
N ARG A 39 -6.01 -13.43 -2.32
CA ARG A 39 -6.64 -14.39 -1.40
C ARG A 39 -7.66 -13.71 -0.49
N ILE A 40 -8.91 -14.18 -0.54
CA ILE A 40 -10.01 -13.72 0.32
C ILE A 40 -10.26 -14.77 1.42
N PRO A 41 -10.44 -14.37 2.70
CA PRO A 41 -10.82 -15.32 3.76
C PRO A 41 -12.14 -16.06 3.48
N VAL A 42 -12.23 -17.34 3.88
CA VAL A 42 -13.40 -18.21 3.58
C VAL A 42 -14.74 -17.62 4.06
N HIS A 43 -14.79 -17.04 5.27
CA HIS A 43 -16.01 -16.44 5.79
C HIS A 43 -16.48 -15.24 4.95
N MET A 44 -15.56 -14.52 4.31
CA MET A 44 -15.91 -13.43 3.39
C MET A 44 -16.48 -13.98 2.08
N VAL A 45 -15.93 -15.09 1.56
CA VAL A 45 -16.49 -15.78 0.38
C VAL A 45 -17.90 -16.30 0.65
N GLU A 46 -18.16 -16.83 1.85
CA GLU A 46 -19.51 -17.22 2.26
C GLU A 46 -20.47 -16.04 2.30
N THR A 47 -20.06 -14.90 2.86
CA THR A 47 -20.86 -13.67 2.89
C THR A 47 -21.11 -13.13 1.48
N ILE A 48 -20.10 -13.12 0.60
CA ILE A 48 -20.25 -12.74 -0.82
C ILE A 48 -21.32 -13.62 -1.50
N ASN A 49 -21.26 -14.94 -1.32
CA ASN A 49 -22.24 -15.85 -1.89
C ASN A 49 -23.66 -15.64 -1.34
N LYS A 50 -23.79 -15.29 -0.05
CA LYS A 50 -25.10 -14.92 0.55
C LYS A 50 -25.66 -13.66 -0.09
N VAL A 51 -24.84 -12.63 -0.25
CA VAL A 51 -25.22 -11.37 -0.92
C VAL A 51 -25.67 -11.65 -2.36
N TYR A 52 -24.87 -12.36 -3.16
CA TYR A 52 -25.26 -12.71 -4.54
C TYR A 52 -26.54 -13.53 -4.63
N LYS A 53 -26.77 -14.45 -3.68
CA LYS A 53 -28.00 -15.24 -3.62
C LYS A 53 -29.21 -14.36 -3.32
N ALA A 54 -29.07 -13.42 -2.37
CA ALA A 54 -30.13 -12.47 -2.04
C ALA A 54 -30.41 -11.51 -3.20
N THR A 55 -29.36 -10.98 -3.85
CA THR A 55 -29.49 -10.16 -5.06
C THR A 55 -30.30 -10.89 -6.13
N ARG A 56 -29.94 -12.14 -6.48
CA ARG A 56 -30.68 -12.93 -7.48
C ARG A 56 -32.14 -13.18 -7.09
N ALA A 57 -32.40 -13.49 -5.81
CA ALA A 57 -33.76 -13.71 -5.31
C ALA A 57 -34.60 -12.43 -5.39
N LEU A 58 -34.03 -11.27 -5.04
CA LEU A 58 -34.68 -9.97 -5.13
C LEU A 58 -34.91 -9.55 -6.58
N THR A 59 -33.94 -9.73 -7.48
CA THR A 59 -34.10 -9.47 -8.91
C THR A 59 -35.27 -10.28 -9.49
N GLN A 60 -35.41 -11.55 -9.10
CA GLN A 60 -36.53 -12.38 -9.54
C GLN A 60 -37.89 -11.90 -9.01
N ARG A 61 -37.93 -11.40 -7.77
CA ARG A 61 -39.18 -10.89 -7.15
C ARG A 61 -39.59 -9.51 -7.68
N LEU A 62 -38.63 -8.61 -7.88
CA LEU A 62 -38.86 -7.21 -8.22
C LEU A 62 -38.87 -6.95 -9.73
N GLY A 63 -38.26 -7.83 -10.53
CA GLY A 63 -38.12 -7.66 -11.98
C GLY A 63 -37.12 -6.57 -12.39
N CYS A 64 -36.40 -5.98 -11.43
CA CYS A 64 -35.36 -4.98 -11.63
C CYS A 64 -34.14 -5.28 -10.74
N GLU A 65 -33.03 -4.59 -10.97
CA GLU A 65 -31.86 -4.70 -10.10
C GLU A 65 -32.17 -4.09 -8.72
N PRO A 66 -31.97 -4.83 -7.62
CA PRO A 66 -32.27 -4.35 -6.27
C PRO A 66 -31.25 -3.31 -5.81
N SER A 67 -31.71 -2.33 -5.02
CA SER A 67 -30.83 -1.35 -4.38
C SER A 67 -29.97 -2.00 -3.29
N ILE A 68 -28.79 -1.44 -3.01
CA ILE A 68 -27.86 -1.90 -1.96
C ILE A 68 -28.57 -1.97 -0.60
N GLU A 69 -29.44 -1.00 -0.31
CA GLU A 69 -30.24 -0.97 0.93
C GLU A 69 -31.21 -2.16 1.05
N GLN A 70 -31.82 -2.56 -0.07
CA GLN A 70 -32.75 -3.69 -0.09
C GLN A 70 -32.01 -5.02 0.09
N ILE A 71 -30.81 -5.14 -0.49
CA ILE A 71 -29.95 -6.32 -0.30
C ILE A 71 -29.46 -6.40 1.14
N ALA A 72 -29.04 -5.26 1.71
CA ALA A 72 -28.62 -5.16 3.11
C ALA A 72 -29.73 -5.60 4.07
N ALA A 73 -30.98 -5.16 3.82
CA ALA A 73 -32.15 -5.54 4.60
C ALA A 73 -32.49 -7.05 4.50
N GLU A 74 -32.34 -7.67 3.33
CA GLU A 74 -32.62 -9.11 3.15
C GLU A 74 -31.56 -10.00 3.81
N VAL A 75 -30.29 -9.55 3.85
CA VAL A 75 -29.15 -10.33 4.37
C VAL A 75 -28.83 -10.00 5.84
N ASP A 76 -29.47 -8.98 6.42
CA ASP A 76 -29.25 -8.46 7.78
C ASP A 76 -27.79 -8.02 8.02
N ILE A 77 -27.28 -7.20 7.09
CA ILE A 77 -25.91 -6.65 7.11
C ILE A 77 -26.00 -5.13 6.87
N SER A 78 -25.04 -4.35 7.36
CA SER A 78 -24.99 -2.91 7.10
C SER A 78 -24.74 -2.58 5.61
N VAL A 79 -25.32 -1.47 5.14
CA VAL A 79 -25.15 -0.98 3.76
C VAL A 79 -23.68 -0.81 3.40
N GLU A 80 -22.90 -0.19 4.28
CA GLU A 80 -21.45 0.01 4.11
C GLU A 80 -20.69 -1.30 3.88
N LYS A 81 -21.10 -2.37 4.57
CA LYS A 81 -20.47 -3.67 4.45
C LYS A 81 -20.82 -4.34 3.13
N VAL A 82 -22.03 -4.13 2.60
CA VAL A 82 -22.42 -4.58 1.26
C VAL A 82 -21.59 -3.87 0.18
N GLU A 83 -21.35 -2.56 0.32
CA GLU A 83 -20.48 -1.80 -0.59
C GLU A 83 -19.02 -2.28 -0.54
N GLU A 84 -18.51 -2.55 0.65
CA GLU A 84 -17.17 -3.15 0.82
C GLU A 84 -17.09 -4.52 0.16
N ILE A 85 -18.13 -5.35 0.29
CA ILE A 85 -18.23 -6.65 -0.36
C ILE A 85 -18.18 -6.52 -1.88
N TYR A 86 -18.91 -5.58 -2.47
CA TYR A 86 -18.87 -5.34 -3.91
C TYR A 86 -17.48 -4.91 -4.37
N ARG A 87 -16.80 -4.04 -3.61
CA ARG A 87 -15.42 -3.62 -3.91
C ARG A 87 -14.43 -4.79 -3.86
N ILE A 88 -14.50 -5.63 -2.83
CA ILE A 88 -13.62 -6.79 -2.67
C ILE A 88 -13.92 -7.89 -3.70
N SER A 89 -15.19 -8.01 -4.13
CA SER A 89 -15.60 -9.04 -5.08
C SER A 89 -15.17 -8.77 -6.52
N GLN A 90 -14.67 -7.57 -6.83
CA GLN A 90 -14.17 -7.25 -8.17
C GLN A 90 -13.00 -8.15 -8.55
N ASP A 91 -13.08 -8.72 -9.75
CA ASP A 91 -12.00 -9.53 -10.30
C ASP A 91 -10.88 -8.63 -10.85
N THR A 92 -9.63 -9.09 -10.72
CA THR A 92 -8.48 -8.39 -11.29
C THR A 92 -8.53 -8.47 -12.80
N THR A 93 -8.51 -7.33 -13.48
CA THR A 93 -8.39 -7.25 -14.94
C THR A 93 -6.95 -7.54 -15.38
N SER A 94 -6.78 -8.19 -16.53
CA SER A 94 -5.44 -8.39 -17.10
C SER A 94 -4.89 -7.08 -17.64
N LEU A 95 -3.59 -6.84 -17.42
CA LEU A 95 -2.89 -5.72 -18.07
C LEU A 95 -2.78 -5.90 -19.59
N SER A 96 -2.85 -7.16 -20.06
CA SER A 96 -2.85 -7.51 -21.48
C SER A 96 -4.24 -7.45 -22.11
N THR A 97 -5.25 -6.89 -21.43
CA THR A 97 -6.56 -6.69 -22.02
C THR A 97 -6.44 -5.60 -23.09
N PRO A 98 -6.82 -5.87 -24.36
CA PRO A 98 -6.76 -4.87 -25.41
C PRO A 98 -7.77 -3.74 -25.12
N VAL A 99 -7.39 -2.52 -25.45
CA VAL A 99 -8.20 -1.31 -25.23
C VAL A 99 -8.54 -0.69 -26.58
N GLY A 100 -9.84 -0.59 -26.88
CA GLY A 100 -10.31 -0.03 -28.15
C GLY A 100 -10.26 -1.02 -29.32
N ASP A 101 -10.27 -0.48 -30.54
CA ASP A 101 -10.25 -1.26 -31.79
C ASP A 101 -8.83 -1.52 -32.32
N ASP A 102 -7.81 -0.91 -31.72
CA ASP A 102 -6.40 -1.07 -32.11
C ASP A 102 -5.80 -2.33 -31.44
N GLU A 103 -5.31 -3.28 -32.25
CA GLU A 103 -4.79 -4.57 -31.76
C GLU A 103 -3.50 -4.45 -30.93
N ASP A 104 -2.80 -3.31 -31.01
CA ASP A 104 -1.52 -3.07 -30.33
C ASP A 104 -1.63 -2.28 -29.02
N SER A 105 -2.83 -1.84 -28.62
CA SER A 105 -3.02 -1.05 -27.40
C SER A 105 -3.50 -1.92 -26.23
N PHE A 106 -2.67 -2.09 -25.20
CA PHE A 106 -3.02 -2.85 -24.00
C PHE A 106 -3.34 -1.93 -22.82
N LEU A 107 -4.15 -2.42 -21.88
CA LEU A 107 -4.48 -1.68 -20.66
C LEU A 107 -3.23 -1.26 -19.86
N GLY A 108 -2.20 -2.11 -19.86
CA GLY A 108 -0.93 -1.85 -19.19
C GLY A 108 -0.18 -0.64 -19.74
N ASP A 109 -0.36 -0.29 -21.01
CA ASP A 109 0.34 0.83 -21.65
C ASP A 109 -0.18 2.20 -21.16
N PHE A 110 -1.36 2.22 -20.53
CA PHE A 110 -1.98 3.42 -19.96
C PHE A 110 -1.73 3.61 -18.47
N ILE A 111 -1.03 2.67 -17.82
CA ILE A 111 -0.71 2.78 -16.39
C ILE A 111 0.58 3.57 -16.23
N GLU A 112 0.46 4.79 -15.69
CA GLU A 112 1.61 5.61 -15.36
C GLU A 112 2.41 5.03 -14.18
N ASP A 113 3.74 5.11 -14.28
CA ASP A 113 4.62 4.83 -13.14
C ASP A 113 4.71 6.07 -12.24
N THR A 114 4.00 6.04 -11.11
CA THR A 114 4.01 7.11 -10.11
C THR A 114 5.20 7.03 -9.14
N THR A 115 6.03 5.99 -9.25
CA THR A 115 7.19 5.79 -8.37
C THR A 115 8.46 6.42 -8.90
N GLN A 116 8.55 6.59 -10.22
CA GLN A 116 9.67 7.29 -10.85
C GLN A 116 9.49 8.79 -10.73
N LEU A 117 10.57 9.45 -10.30
CA LEU A 117 10.64 10.91 -10.34
C LEU A 117 10.75 11.35 -11.79
N SER A 118 10.12 12.47 -12.11
CA SER A 118 10.31 13.08 -13.42
C SER A 118 11.78 13.52 -13.59
N PRO A 119 12.34 13.51 -14.82
CA PRO A 119 13.71 14.00 -15.06
C PRO A 119 13.92 15.44 -14.58
N TYR A 120 12.86 16.24 -14.58
CA TYR A 120 12.85 17.58 -14.02
C TYR A 120 13.05 17.58 -12.51
N GLU A 121 12.29 16.75 -11.77
CA GLU A 121 12.45 16.62 -10.32
C GLU A 121 13.82 16.03 -9.93
N GLU A 122 14.32 15.06 -10.70
CA GLU A 122 15.64 14.48 -10.47
C GLU A 122 16.75 15.53 -10.65
N THR A 123 16.70 16.29 -11.75
CA THR A 123 17.64 17.40 -12.00
C THR A 123 17.52 18.48 -10.91
N SER A 124 16.31 18.84 -10.51
CA SER A 124 16.06 19.82 -9.46
C SER A 124 16.64 19.37 -8.10
N ARG A 125 16.52 18.08 -7.76
CA ARG A 125 17.13 17.49 -6.56
C ARG A 125 18.65 17.54 -6.60
N GLU A 126 19.26 17.23 -7.74
CA GLU A 126 20.72 17.27 -7.89
C GLU A 126 21.25 18.72 -7.80
N LEU A 127 20.59 19.66 -8.48
CA LEU A 127 20.91 21.09 -8.39
C LEU A 127 20.73 21.65 -6.97
N LEU A 128 19.68 21.21 -6.26
CA LEU A 128 19.48 21.55 -4.85
C LEU A 128 20.61 21.00 -3.98
N ARG A 129 21.04 19.76 -4.23
CA ARG A 129 22.15 19.13 -3.51
C ARG A 129 23.44 19.93 -3.72
N GLU A 130 23.80 20.24 -4.95
CA GLU A 130 24.98 21.07 -5.27
C GLU A 130 24.92 22.44 -4.59
N SER A 131 23.74 23.08 -4.63
CA SER A 131 23.51 24.38 -4.00
C SER A 131 23.65 24.32 -2.48
N ILE A 132 23.18 23.24 -1.84
CA ILE A 132 23.36 22.99 -0.40
C ILE A 132 24.85 22.78 -0.09
N GLU A 133 25.57 21.98 -0.88
CA GLU A 133 27.00 21.74 -0.68
C GLU A 133 27.83 23.02 -0.81
N GLU A 134 27.53 23.88 -1.80
CA GLU A 134 28.19 25.18 -1.98
C GLU A 134 27.94 26.11 -0.78
N VAL A 135 26.69 26.18 -0.30
CA VAL A 135 26.31 27.03 0.83
C VAL A 135 26.91 26.51 2.15
N LEU A 136 26.96 25.18 2.33
CA LEU A 136 27.62 24.54 3.47
C LEU A 136 29.14 24.76 3.46
N GLY A 137 29.78 24.77 2.29
CA GLY A 137 31.19 25.09 2.14
C GLY A 137 31.57 26.51 2.57
N SER A 138 30.60 27.43 2.67
CA SER A 138 30.81 28.78 3.19
C SER A 138 30.75 28.90 4.72
N LEU A 139 30.43 27.79 5.41
CA LEU A 139 30.44 27.70 6.87
C LEU A 139 31.80 27.22 7.38
N ASP A 140 32.02 27.35 8.68
CA ASP A 140 33.18 26.78 9.34
C ASP A 140 33.11 25.24 9.29
N GLU A 141 34.24 24.53 9.19
CA GLU A 141 34.27 23.07 9.02
C GLU A 141 33.47 22.33 10.12
N ARG A 142 33.55 22.85 11.35
CA ARG A 142 32.77 22.36 12.50
C ARG A 142 31.28 22.59 12.35
N GLU A 143 30.87 23.75 11.84
CA GLU A 143 29.46 24.09 11.62
C GLU A 143 28.86 23.23 10.48
N MET A 144 29.61 23.09 9.38
CA MET A 144 29.23 22.23 8.24
C MET A 144 29.03 20.78 8.69
N LYS A 145 30.00 20.21 9.42
CA LYS A 145 29.96 18.79 9.81
C LYS A 145 28.90 18.49 10.88
N VAL A 146 28.57 19.45 11.73
CA VAL A 146 27.41 19.34 12.65
C VAL A 146 26.10 19.31 11.88
N LEU A 147 25.92 20.19 10.89
CA LEU A 147 24.69 20.23 10.08
C LEU A 147 24.55 19.00 9.17
N SER A 148 25.63 18.55 8.52
CA SER A 148 25.58 17.38 7.65
C SER A 148 25.20 16.10 8.41
N LEU A 149 25.76 15.90 9.61
CA LEU A 149 25.44 14.76 10.47
C LEU A 149 24.03 14.86 11.08
N ARG A 150 23.56 16.07 11.39
CA ARG A 150 22.25 16.29 12.00
C ARG A 150 21.11 15.99 11.01
N PHE A 151 21.25 16.47 9.78
CA PHE A 151 20.22 16.39 8.74
C PHE A 151 20.45 15.27 7.72
N GLY A 152 21.60 14.59 7.76
CA GLY A 152 21.90 13.50 6.82
C GLY A 152 22.21 13.97 5.40
N LEU A 153 22.69 15.21 5.23
CA LEU A 153 22.81 15.88 3.92
C LEU A 153 23.80 15.19 2.95
N MET A 154 24.70 14.35 3.46
CA MET A 154 25.67 13.58 2.67
C MET A 154 25.25 12.12 2.43
N GLY A 155 23.96 11.79 2.58
CA GLY A 155 23.46 10.42 2.46
C GLY A 155 23.68 9.56 3.71
N GLU A 156 24.12 10.16 4.82
CA GLU A 156 24.13 9.51 6.13
C GLU A 156 22.73 9.59 6.79
N THR A 157 22.41 8.65 7.67
CA THR A 157 21.21 8.73 8.50
C THR A 157 21.27 9.96 9.41
N PRO A 158 20.18 10.74 9.55
CA PRO A 158 20.16 11.90 10.45
C PRO A 158 20.41 11.48 11.90
N LYS A 159 21.42 12.07 12.53
CA LYS A 159 21.82 11.77 13.92
C LYS A 159 21.16 12.70 14.91
N THR A 160 20.94 12.23 16.14
CA THR A 160 20.41 13.07 17.23
C THR A 160 21.48 14.02 17.77
N LEU A 161 21.07 15.10 18.45
CA LEU A 161 22.01 16.06 19.07
C LEU A 161 22.98 15.39 20.06
N GLU A 162 22.54 14.32 20.71
CA GLU A 162 23.37 13.57 21.67
C GLU A 162 24.39 12.68 20.97
N GLU A 163 24.01 12.03 19.87
CA GLU A 163 24.92 11.24 19.03
C GLU A 163 25.99 12.11 18.38
N VAL A 164 25.59 13.26 17.82
CA VAL A 164 26.55 14.25 17.30
C VAL A 164 27.45 14.74 18.45
N GLY A 165 26.92 14.85 19.68
CA GLY A 165 27.66 15.18 20.92
C GLY A 165 28.82 14.26 21.19
N LYS A 166 28.54 12.96 21.11
CA LYS A 166 29.53 11.90 21.30
C LYS A 166 30.62 11.98 20.23
N ILE A 167 30.27 12.25 18.97
CA ILE A 167 31.25 12.33 17.85
C ILE A 167 32.22 13.51 18.03
N PHE A 168 31.72 14.68 18.43
CA PHE A 168 32.56 15.88 18.61
C PHE A 168 33.18 16.00 20.01
N ASN A 169 32.88 15.06 20.92
CA ASN A 169 33.25 15.09 22.32
C ASN A 169 32.80 16.39 23.04
N VAL A 170 31.56 16.79 22.81
CA VAL A 170 30.97 18.01 23.38
C VAL A 170 29.56 17.74 23.92
N THR A 171 29.10 18.58 24.85
CA THR A 171 27.75 18.48 25.39
C THR A 171 26.68 18.70 24.34
N ARG A 172 25.52 18.05 24.52
CA ARG A 172 24.32 18.21 23.68
C ARG A 172 23.96 19.69 23.46
N GLU A 173 23.98 20.48 24.54
CA GLU A 173 23.60 21.89 24.48
C GLU A 173 24.58 22.72 23.63
N ARG A 174 25.87 22.35 23.64
CA ARG A 174 26.86 23.03 22.81
C ARG A 174 26.63 22.79 21.32
N ILE A 175 26.18 21.59 20.92
CA ILE A 175 25.81 21.32 19.52
C ILE A 175 24.56 22.09 19.12
N ARG A 176 23.56 22.15 20.00
CA ARG A 176 22.37 22.98 19.77
C ARG A 176 22.73 24.45 19.52
N GLN A 177 23.70 24.98 20.26
CA GLN A 177 24.22 26.35 20.03
C GLN A 177 24.91 26.50 18.68
N ILE A 178 25.74 25.51 18.28
CA ILE A 178 26.44 25.52 16.99
C ILE A 178 25.42 25.45 15.85
N GLU A 179 24.42 24.58 15.94
CA GLU A 179 23.32 24.46 14.98
C GLU A 179 22.56 25.79 14.84
N ALA A 180 22.12 26.38 15.96
CA ALA A 180 21.40 27.65 15.94
C ALA A 180 22.23 28.79 15.32
N LYS A 181 23.54 28.82 15.60
CA LYS A 181 24.47 29.78 15.01
C LYS A 181 24.65 29.56 13.51
N ALA A 182 24.82 28.32 13.08
CA ALA A 182 24.97 27.97 11.67
C ALA A 182 23.69 28.29 10.87
N LEU A 183 22.51 27.92 11.38
CA LEU A 183 21.22 28.27 10.78
C LEU A 183 21.03 29.80 10.71
N ARG A 184 21.46 30.55 11.73
CA ARG A 184 21.42 32.01 11.71
C ARG A 184 22.31 32.59 10.60
N LYS A 185 23.49 32.02 10.36
CA LYS A 185 24.37 32.44 9.24
C LYS A 185 23.75 32.11 7.88
N LEU A 186 23.13 30.93 7.75
CA LEU A 186 22.45 30.50 6.52
C LEU A 186 21.23 31.37 6.18
N ARG A 187 20.55 31.93 7.19
CA ARG A 187 19.43 32.86 7.00
C ARG A 187 19.83 34.23 6.44
N HIS A 188 21.12 34.56 6.36
CA HIS A 188 21.56 35.85 5.81
C HIS A 188 21.21 35.95 4.31
N PRO A 189 20.72 37.10 3.80
CA PRO A 189 20.21 37.24 2.43
C PRO A 189 21.18 36.75 1.34
N SER A 190 22.49 36.99 1.52
CA SER A 190 23.54 36.57 0.58
C SER A 190 23.59 35.04 0.35
N ARG A 191 23.24 34.24 1.36
CA ARG A 191 23.26 32.77 1.31
C ARG A 191 21.86 32.21 1.07
N ARG A 192 20.85 32.84 1.67
CA ARG A 192 19.43 32.49 1.50
C ARG A 192 18.99 32.59 0.05
N LYS A 193 19.44 33.62 -0.70
CA LYS A 193 18.99 33.84 -2.09
C LYS A 193 19.26 32.62 -3.00
N LYS A 194 20.36 31.89 -2.79
CA LYS A 194 20.69 30.68 -3.56
C LYS A 194 19.78 29.49 -3.28
N LEU A 195 19.18 29.43 -2.08
CA LEU A 195 18.31 28.34 -1.64
C LEU A 195 16.82 28.71 -1.70
N GLN A 196 16.51 30.00 -1.91
CA GLN A 196 15.15 30.51 -1.92
C GLN A 196 14.40 30.11 -3.20
N ASP A 197 15.12 29.90 -4.29
CA ASP A 197 14.55 29.50 -5.58
C ASP A 197 14.02 28.05 -5.57
N TYR A 198 14.39 27.24 -4.57
CA TYR A 198 13.90 25.86 -4.36
C TYR A 198 12.78 25.74 -3.34
N LEU A 199 12.21 26.87 -2.89
CA LEU A 199 11.16 26.93 -1.86
C LEU A 199 9.75 27.11 -2.45
N GLU A 200 9.60 26.94 -3.77
CA GLU A 200 8.31 26.86 -4.48
C GLU A 200 7.68 25.46 -4.37
#